data_AF-A0A7S1RZE9-F1
#
_entry.id   AF-A0A7S1RZE9-F1
#
_cell.length_a   1.000
_cell.length_b   1.000
_cell.length_c   1.000
_cell.angle_alpha   90.00
_cell.angle_beta   90.00
_cell.angle_gamma   90.00
#
_symmetry.space_group_name_H-M   'P 1'
#
loop_
_entity.id
_entity.type
_entity.pdbx_description
1 polymer ?
#
loop_
_entity_poly.entity_id
_entity_poly.type
_entity_poly.pdbx_seq_one_letter_code
_entity_poly.pdbx_strand_id
1 'polypeptide(L)'
;HAIVHRMEGTHLGEFGTGFNNSGYWMNVAFVGGGGHPIFPALRAAADELARDCPDAKPLLRTMGPLWDPRAFNRFCKEALEFEEMEALEFCKAVQARELRLLFEHVTGLAVE
;
A
#
# COMPACT_ATOMS: atom_id res chain seq x y z
N HIS A 1 3.12 6.88 9.54
CA HIS A 1 4.09 7.61 8.70
C HIS A 1 4.08 7.11 7.26
N ALA A 2 4.59 5.92 6.96
CA ALA A 2 4.67 5.41 5.57
C ALA A 2 3.35 5.57 4.76
N ILE A 3 2.22 5.14 5.33
CA ILE A 3 0.92 5.20 4.64
C ILE A 3 0.48 6.64 4.35
N VAL A 4 0.60 7.53 5.34
CA VAL A 4 0.23 8.95 5.18
C VAL A 4 1.06 9.60 4.07
N HIS A 5 2.37 9.37 4.07
CA HIS A 5 3.24 9.88 3.01
C HIS A 5 2.92 9.30 1.63
N ARG A 6 2.51 8.03 1.54
CA ARG A 6 2.04 7.47 0.26
C ARG A 6 0.80 8.18 -0.25
N MET A 7 -0.12 8.58 0.64
CA MET A 7 -1.32 9.35 0.30
C MET A 7 -1.00 10.79 -0.12
N GLU A 8 0.09 11.38 0.37
CA GLU A 8 0.60 12.67 -0.11
C GLU A 8 1.11 12.60 -1.56
N GLY A 9 1.43 11.40 -2.06
CA GLY A 9 1.75 11.15 -3.46
C GLY A 9 2.97 11.94 -3.95
N THR A 10 2.78 12.79 -4.96
CA THR A 10 3.83 13.63 -5.56
C THR A 10 4.04 14.97 -4.83
N HIS A 11 3.30 15.25 -3.75
CA HIS A 11 3.47 16.47 -2.97
C HIS A 11 4.92 16.57 -2.46
N LEU A 12 5.60 17.67 -2.81
CA LEU A 12 6.97 17.95 -2.42
C LEU A 12 7.03 18.57 -1.01
N GLY A 13 7.61 17.84 -0.07
CA GLY A 13 7.95 18.33 1.28
C GLY A 13 9.46 18.50 1.47
N GLU A 14 9.89 18.69 2.72
CA GLU A 14 11.30 18.93 3.11
C GLU A 14 12.27 17.82 2.63
N PHE A 15 11.77 16.59 2.47
CA PHE A 15 12.57 15.41 2.14
C PHE A 15 12.20 14.75 0.78
N GLY A 16 11.59 15.52 -0.13
CA GLY A 16 11.16 15.04 -1.44
C GLY A 16 9.66 14.74 -1.49
N THR A 17 9.25 13.83 -2.39
CA THR A 17 7.82 13.52 -2.57
C THR A 17 7.28 12.64 -1.43
N GLY A 18 5.96 12.62 -1.26
CA GLY A 18 5.28 11.64 -0.41
C GLY A 18 5.72 10.19 -0.67
N PHE A 19 5.89 9.78 -1.92
CA PHE A 19 6.41 8.45 -2.24
C PHE A 19 7.85 8.21 -1.77
N ASN A 20 8.74 9.21 -1.82
CA ASN A 20 10.10 9.11 -1.28
C ASN A 20 10.06 8.86 0.23
N ASN A 21 9.26 9.66 0.95
CA ASN A 21 9.10 9.54 2.40
C ASN A 21 8.46 8.21 2.80
N SER A 22 7.44 7.77 2.08
CA SER A 22 6.81 6.46 2.29
C SER A 22 7.83 5.33 2.17
N GLY A 23 8.61 5.32 1.08
CA GLY A 23 9.64 4.32 0.84
C GLY A 23 10.72 4.30 1.94
N TYR A 24 11.16 5.48 2.41
CA TYR A 24 12.09 5.59 3.54
C TYR A 24 11.54 4.90 4.79
N TRP A 25 10.32 5.24 5.21
CA TRP A 25 9.72 4.67 6.43
C TRP A 25 9.42 3.17 6.31
N MET A 26 9.10 2.66 5.12
CA MET A 26 8.97 1.21 4.90
C MET A 26 10.29 0.47 5.04
N ASN A 27 11.40 1.08 4.58
CA ASN A 27 12.72 0.51 4.78
C ASN A 27 13.10 0.46 6.25
N VAL A 28 12.77 1.50 7.02
CA VAL A 28 12.99 1.55 8.47
C VAL A 28 12.11 0.53 9.22
N ALA A 29 10.83 0.42 8.87
CA ALA A 29 9.88 -0.45 9.57
C ALA A 29 10.11 -1.94 9.29
N PHE A 30 10.55 -2.29 8.08
CA PHE A 30 10.66 -3.67 7.62
C PHE A 30 12.10 -4.04 7.19
N VAL A 31 13.10 -3.57 7.95
CA VAL A 31 14.50 -3.98 7.76
C VAL A 31 14.58 -5.51 7.80
N GLY A 32 15.20 -6.12 6.79
CA GLY A 32 15.33 -7.58 6.68
C GLY A 32 14.12 -8.33 6.11
N GLY A 33 13.10 -7.61 5.59
CA GLY A 33 11.92 -8.25 5.00
C GLY A 33 10.92 -8.77 6.04
N GLY A 34 10.91 -8.18 7.23
CA GLY A 34 9.94 -8.51 8.28
C GLY A 34 8.49 -8.33 7.83
N GLY A 35 7.63 -9.26 8.22
CA GLY A 35 6.18 -9.16 8.00
C GLY A 35 5.48 -8.40 9.12
N HIS A 36 4.23 -7.99 8.86
CA HIS A 36 3.32 -7.45 9.87
C HIS A 36 2.10 -8.39 10.02
N PRO A 37 1.52 -8.55 11.22
CA PRO A 37 0.35 -9.42 11.43
C PRO A 37 -0.85 -9.15 10.53
N ILE A 38 -0.99 -7.92 10.01
CA ILE A 38 -2.10 -7.55 9.10
C ILE A 38 -1.87 -8.01 7.67
N PHE A 39 -0.64 -8.33 7.26
CA PHE A 39 -0.28 -8.55 5.87
C PHE A 39 -1.05 -9.68 5.19
N PRO A 40 -1.33 -10.82 5.85
CA PRO A 40 -2.18 -11.85 5.25
C PRO A 40 -3.60 -11.34 4.93
N ALA A 41 -4.22 -10.59 5.86
CA ALA A 41 -5.55 -10.04 5.67
C ALA A 41 -5.57 -8.93 4.60
N LEU A 42 -4.54 -8.08 4.58
CA LEU A 42 -4.39 -7.03 3.57
C LEU A 42 -4.19 -7.64 2.18
N ARG A 43 -3.40 -8.71 2.10
CA ARG A 43 -3.19 -9.43 0.85
C ARG A 43 -4.51 -10.02 0.32
N ALA A 44 -5.26 -10.71 1.16
CA ALA A 44 -6.57 -11.25 0.75
C ALA A 44 -7.51 -10.16 0.24
N ALA A 45 -7.57 -9.02 0.93
CA ALA A 45 -8.38 -7.88 0.48
C ALA A 45 -7.89 -7.29 -0.85
N ALA A 46 -6.58 -7.22 -1.07
CA ALA A 46 -6.03 -6.77 -2.34
C ALA A 46 -6.36 -7.75 -3.50
N ASP A 47 -6.33 -9.06 -3.26
CA ASP A 47 -6.74 -10.06 -4.24
C ASP A 47 -8.25 -9.94 -4.59
N GLU A 48 -9.10 -9.60 -3.62
CA GLU A 48 -10.52 -9.33 -3.85
C GLU A 48 -10.71 -8.06 -4.69
N LEU A 49 -10.06 -6.96 -4.31
CA LEU A 49 -10.14 -5.67 -5.01
C LEU A 49 -9.57 -5.74 -6.45
N ALA A 50 -8.56 -6.57 -6.68
CA ALA A 50 -7.97 -6.75 -8.01
C ALA A 50 -8.89 -7.47 -9.02
N ARG A 51 -10.05 -7.97 -8.58
CA ARG A 51 -11.07 -8.50 -9.51
C ARG A 51 -11.58 -7.39 -10.43
N ASP A 52 -11.69 -6.17 -9.90
CA ASP A 52 -12.21 -5.00 -10.60
C ASP A 52 -11.09 -4.12 -11.21
N CYS A 53 -9.81 -4.50 -11.03
CA CYS A 53 -8.65 -3.82 -11.61
C CYS A 53 -7.69 -4.85 -12.23
N PRO A 54 -7.82 -5.13 -13.55
CA PRO A 54 -6.97 -6.10 -14.24
C PRO A 54 -5.46 -5.81 -14.12
N ASP A 55 -5.08 -4.53 -14.10
CA ASP A 55 -3.68 -4.07 -14.03
C ASP A 55 -3.02 -4.31 -12.66
N ALA A 56 -3.81 -4.55 -11.61
CA ALA A 56 -3.30 -4.95 -10.31
C ALA A 56 -2.87 -6.43 -10.27
N LYS A 57 -3.36 -7.29 -11.19
CA LYS A 57 -3.08 -8.74 -11.17
C LYS A 57 -1.61 -9.07 -11.45
N PRO A 58 -0.90 -8.43 -12.41
CA PRO A 58 0.55 -8.58 -12.56
C PRO A 58 1.34 -8.21 -11.30
N LEU A 59 0.97 -7.12 -10.61
CA LEU A 59 1.60 -6.69 -9.36
C LEU A 59 1.49 -7.79 -8.29
N LEU A 60 0.27 -8.24 -8.00
CA LEU A 60 0.01 -9.24 -6.95
C LEU A 60 0.68 -10.58 -7.24
N ARG A 61 0.76 -10.98 -8.51
CA ARG A 61 1.54 -12.17 -8.91
C ARG A 61 3.03 -12.01 -8.62
N THR A 62 3.58 -10.83 -8.91
CA THR A 62 5.01 -10.54 -8.68
C THR A 62 5.36 -10.51 -7.20
N MET A 63 4.44 -10.11 -6.33
CA MET A 63 4.62 -10.15 -4.87
C MET A 63 4.65 -11.59 -4.29
N GLY A 64 4.19 -12.60 -5.03
CA GLY A 64 4.10 -13.97 -4.52
C GLY A 64 2.90 -14.16 -3.59
N PRO A 65 2.99 -14.90 -2.47
CA PRO A 65 1.91 -15.03 -1.49
C PRO A 65 1.96 -13.99 -0.36
N LEU A 66 3.07 -13.26 -0.21
CA LEU A 66 3.27 -12.30 0.86
C LEU A 66 2.91 -10.88 0.39
N TRP A 67 2.59 -10.01 1.34
CA TRP A 67 2.43 -8.59 1.06
C TRP A 67 3.80 -7.92 1.01
N ASP A 68 4.09 -7.22 -0.10
CA ASP A 68 5.28 -6.36 -0.21
C ASP A 68 4.84 -4.89 -0.23
N PRO A 69 4.97 -4.16 0.89
CA PRO A 69 4.56 -2.76 0.97
C PRO A 69 5.37 -1.86 0.03
N ARG A 70 6.61 -2.24 -0.32
CA ARG A 70 7.51 -1.45 -1.19
C ARG A 70 7.10 -1.60 -2.65
N ALA A 71 6.77 -2.82 -3.07
CA ALA A 71 6.20 -3.06 -4.39
C ALA A 71 4.85 -2.33 -4.55
N PHE A 72 4.00 -2.36 -3.52
CA PHE A 72 2.74 -1.63 -3.56
C PHE A 72 2.96 -0.10 -3.61
N ASN A 73 3.91 0.44 -2.86
CA ASN A 73 4.25 1.87 -2.92
C ASN A 73 4.73 2.31 -4.31
N ARG A 74 5.54 1.48 -4.98
CA ARG A 74 5.96 1.76 -6.37
C ARG A 74 4.78 1.72 -7.34
N PHE A 75 3.89 0.75 -7.20
CA PHE A 75 2.68 0.67 -8.02
C PHE A 75 1.80 1.90 -7.86
N CYS A 76 1.55 2.38 -6.63
CA CYS A 76 0.80 3.62 -6.41
C CYS A 76 1.47 4.83 -7.08
N LYS A 77 2.80 4.87 -7.07
CA LYS A 77 3.58 5.92 -7.71
C LYS A 77 3.41 5.90 -9.22
N GLU A 78 3.61 4.73 -9.84
CA GLU A 78 3.48 4.54 -11.29
C GLU A 78 2.05 4.86 -11.74
N ALA A 79 1.03 4.35 -11.04
CA ALA A 79 -0.37 4.64 -11.35
C ALA A 79 -0.68 6.15 -11.31
N LEU A 80 -0.05 6.91 -10.40
CA LEU A 80 -0.21 8.36 -10.34
C LEU A 80 0.57 9.08 -11.45
N GLU A 81 1.82 8.68 -11.70
CA GLU A 81 2.68 9.28 -12.72
C GLU A 81 2.16 9.07 -14.14
N PHE A 82 1.51 7.94 -14.41
CA PHE A 82 0.94 7.60 -15.71
C PHE A 82 -0.58 7.83 -15.80
N GLU A 83 -1.18 8.45 -14.79
CA GLU A 83 -2.61 8.79 -14.74
C GLU A 83 -3.55 7.58 -14.96
N GLU A 84 -3.16 6.41 -14.46
CA GLU A 84 -3.92 5.16 -14.57
C GLU A 84 -5.06 5.15 -13.53
N MET A 85 -6.19 5.76 -13.89
CA MET A 85 -7.29 6.01 -12.95
C MET A 85 -7.84 4.76 -12.26
N GLU A 86 -7.97 3.63 -12.96
CA GLU A 86 -8.43 2.36 -12.35
C GLU A 86 -7.43 1.83 -11.33
N ALA A 87 -6.13 1.87 -11.66
CA ALA A 87 -5.06 1.49 -10.75
C ALA A 87 -4.99 2.44 -9.54
N LEU A 88 -5.24 3.73 -9.72
CA LEU A 88 -5.34 4.70 -8.63
C LEU A 88 -6.50 4.41 -7.69
N GLU A 89 -7.69 4.09 -8.19
CA GLU A 89 -8.83 3.72 -7.36
C GLU A 89 -8.57 2.42 -6.60
N PHE A 90 -7.94 1.41 -7.25
CA PHE A 90 -7.45 0.22 -6.57
C PHE A 90 -6.47 0.58 -5.44
N CYS A 91 -5.49 1.46 -5.71
CA CYS A 91 -4.53 1.90 -4.71
C CYS A 91 -5.22 2.58 -3.52
N LYS A 92 -6.22 3.44 -3.75
CA LYS A 92 -6.98 4.09 -2.68
C LYS A 92 -7.75 3.07 -1.85
N ALA A 93 -8.42 2.11 -2.49
CA ALA A 93 -9.20 1.08 -1.80
C ALA A 93 -8.31 0.19 -0.92
N VAL A 94 -7.16 -0.27 -1.43
CA VAL A 94 -6.20 -1.05 -0.64
C VAL A 94 -5.65 -0.23 0.53
N GLN A 95 -5.31 1.04 0.32
CA GLN A 95 -4.80 1.91 1.39
C GLN A 95 -5.84 2.15 2.49
N ALA A 96 -7.10 2.34 2.13
CA ALA A 96 -8.19 2.45 3.09
C ALA A 96 -8.31 1.17 3.93
N ARG A 97 -8.21 0.00 3.28
CA ARG A 97 -8.23 -1.29 3.98
C ARG A 97 -7.01 -1.48 4.90
N GLU A 98 -5.83 -1.09 4.45
CA GLU A 98 -4.60 -1.15 5.25
C GLU A 98 -4.70 -0.30 6.52
N LEU A 99 -5.21 0.94 6.41
CA LEU A 99 -5.45 1.80 7.57
C LEU A 99 -6.43 1.15 8.56
N ARG A 100 -7.56 0.64 8.07
CA ARG A 100 -8.55 -0.04 8.91
C ARG A 100 -7.94 -1.23 9.66
N LEU A 101 -7.24 -2.12 8.95
CA LEU A 101 -6.58 -3.27 9.56
C LEU A 101 -5.52 -2.87 10.60
N LEU A 102 -4.79 -1.78 10.36
CA LEU A 102 -3.85 -1.25 11.36
C LEU A 102 -4.57 -0.72 12.59
N PHE A 103 -5.63 0.06 12.43
CA PHE A 103 -6.43 0.57 13.55
C PHE A 103 -7.01 -0.59 14.36
N GLU A 104 -7.57 -1.60 13.70
CA GLU A 104 -8.07 -2.82 14.35
C GLU A 104 -6.96 -3.53 15.12
N HIS A 105 -5.77 -3.67 14.52
CA HIS A 105 -4.61 -4.32 15.16
C HIS A 105 -4.13 -3.58 16.41
N VAL A 106 -4.04 -2.25 16.38
CA VAL A 106 -3.48 -1.46 17.49
C VAL A 106 -4.49 -1.19 18.60
N THR A 107 -5.78 -1.12 18.29
CA THR A 107 -6.84 -0.87 19.28
C THR A 107 -7.46 -2.15 19.82
N GLY A 108 -7.36 -3.26 19.08
CA GLY A 108 -8.08 -4.50 19.38
C GLY A 108 -9.60 -4.41 19.11
N LEU A 109 -10.08 -3.30 18.55
CA LEU A 109 -11.49 -3.08 18.24
C LEU A 109 -11.73 -3.26 16.74
N ALA A 110 -12.79 -3.96 16.37
CA ALA A 110 -13.29 -3.91 15.00
C ALA A 110 -13.78 -2.47 14.72
N VAL A 111 -13.22 -1.84 13.70
CA VAL A 111 -13.74 -0.56 13.18
C VAL A 111 -14.86 -0.93 12.22
N GLU A 112 -16.06 -0.36 12.36
CA GLU A 112 -17.20 -0.65 11.46
C GLU A 112 -17.06 0.05 10.09
#